data_AF-A0A8H3A0T8-F1
#
_entry.id   AF-A0A8H3A0T8-F1
#
_cell.length_a   1.000
_cell.length_b   1.000
_cell.length_c   1.000
_cell.angle_alpha   90.00
_cell.angle_beta   90.00
_cell.angle_gamma   90.00
#
_symmetry.space_group_name_H-M   'P 1'
#
loop_
_entity.id
_entity.type
_entity.pdbx_description
1 polymer ?
#
loop_
_entity_poly.entity_id
_entity_poly.type
_entity_poly.pdbx_seq_one_letter_code
_entity_poly.pdbx_strand_id
1 'polypeptide(L)'
;NSSIDLHAITSWIPEHMYLNGNDFQREKSWKRIYDGFINGKALLTLGTGETVTSEDRWKDVLIAAHNYAIVGLEDDGTTQNLKVLNPWRRTDESQGVPAEGYSPSHGA
;
A
#
# COMPACT_ATOMS: atom_id res chain seq x y z
N ASN A 1 15.22 4.79 2.31
CA ASN A 1 13.99 5.52 2.69
C ASN A 1 13.49 6.21 1.44
N SER A 2 12.25 5.93 1.02
CA SER A 2 11.66 6.44 -0.22
C SER A 2 11.41 7.96 -0.24
N SER A 3 11.49 8.65 0.90
CA SER A 3 11.25 10.08 0.98
C SER A 3 12.25 10.94 0.20
N ILE A 4 13.51 10.52 0.14
CA ILE A 4 14.57 11.24 -0.60
C ILE A 4 14.27 11.22 -2.10
N ASP A 5 13.86 10.06 -2.61
CA ASP A 5 13.51 9.88 -4.02
C ASP A 5 12.27 10.69 -4.38
N LEU A 6 11.23 10.65 -3.54
CA LEU A 6 10.01 11.45 -3.74
C LEU A 6 10.31 12.95 -3.72
N HIS A 7 11.15 13.42 -2.80
CA HIS A 7 11.57 14.81 -2.76
C HIS A 7 12.30 15.21 -4.04
N ALA A 8 13.24 14.38 -4.52
CA ALA A 8 14.01 14.67 -5.72
C ALA A 8 13.13 14.85 -6.97
N ILE A 9 12.04 14.07 -7.09
CA ILE A 9 11.17 14.11 -8.28
C ILE A 9 9.97 15.04 -8.17
N THR A 10 9.52 15.39 -6.95
CA THR A 10 8.34 16.24 -6.75
C THR A 10 8.67 17.63 -6.23
N SER A 11 9.87 17.82 -5.67
CA SER A 11 10.23 18.97 -4.82
C SER A 11 9.32 19.19 -3.60
N TRP A 12 8.47 18.22 -3.25
CA TRP A 12 7.62 18.31 -2.06
C TRP A 12 8.42 18.01 -0.79
N ILE A 13 8.02 18.61 0.33
CA ILE A 13 8.68 18.43 1.62
C ILE A 13 8.24 17.09 2.22
N PRO A 14 9.18 16.18 2.54
CA PRO A 14 8.83 14.92 3.18
C PRO A 14 8.35 15.09 4.62
N GLU A 15 7.43 14.22 5.00
CA GLU A 15 7.01 14.05 6.39
C GLU A 15 6.99 12.57 6.76
N HIS A 16 7.42 12.27 7.98
CA HIS A 16 7.40 10.92 8.54
C HIS A 16 6.40 10.84 9.69
N MET A 17 5.51 9.84 9.63
CA MET A 17 4.57 9.51 10.71
C MET A 17 4.91 8.11 11.22
N TYR A 18 5.27 8.01 12.50
CA TYR A 18 5.56 6.72 13.14
C TYR A 18 4.30 6.15 13.77
N LEU A 19 3.84 5.00 13.27
CA LEU A 19 2.60 4.36 13.74
C LEU A 19 2.69 3.79 15.16
N ASN A 20 3.91 3.50 15.63
CA ASN A 20 4.21 2.99 16.96
C ASN A 20 4.70 4.07 17.93
N GLY A 21 4.65 5.36 17.53
CA GLY A 21 5.04 6.47 18.39
C GLY A 21 3.96 6.81 19.42
N ASN A 22 4.38 7.28 20.60
CA ASN A 22 3.46 7.70 21.67
C ASN A 22 2.51 8.83 21.24
N ASP A 23 2.92 9.65 20.27
CA ASP A 23 2.12 10.77 19.76
C ASP A 23 1.19 10.38 18.60
N PHE A 24 1.15 9.09 18.22
CA PHE A 24 0.30 8.64 17.14
C PHE A 24 -1.18 8.68 17.53
N GLN A 25 -1.92 9.58 16.89
CA GLN A 25 -3.36 9.73 17.06
C GLN A 25 -4.04 9.17 15.81
N ARG A 26 -4.59 7.96 15.90
CA ARG A 26 -5.08 7.19 14.75
C ARG A 26 -6.06 7.97 13.88
N GLU A 27 -7.13 8.50 14.47
CA GLU A 27 -8.23 9.16 13.74
C GLU A 27 -7.76 10.47 13.11
N LYS A 28 -6.95 11.25 13.84
CA LYS A 28 -6.39 12.51 13.35
C LYS A 28 -5.41 12.27 12.20
N SER A 29 -4.54 11.27 12.35
CA SER A 29 -3.56 10.89 11.33
C SER A 29 -4.27 10.35 10.09
N TRP A 30 -5.27 9.50 10.26
CA TRP A 30 -6.09 8.99 9.18
C TRP A 30 -6.76 10.11 8.39
N LYS A 31 -7.46 11.02 9.06
CA LYS A 31 -8.12 12.16 8.40
C LYS A 31 -7.13 12.95 7.54
N ARG A 32 -5.94 13.24 8.08
CA ARG A 32 -4.89 13.97 7.36
C ARG A 32 -4.37 13.21 6.14
N ILE A 33 -4.10 11.92 6.30
CA ILE A 33 -3.62 11.02 5.24
C ILE A 33 -4.67 10.91 4.13
N TYR A 34 -5.91 10.64 4.51
CA TYR A 34 -7.05 10.52 3.62
C TYR A 34 -7.23 11.80 2.82
N ASP A 35 -7.48 12.93 3.49
CA ASP A 35 -7.68 14.23 2.85
C ASP A 35 -6.50 14.61 1.93
N GLY A 36 -5.26 14.34 2.34
CA GLY A 36 -4.08 14.61 1.52
C GLY A 36 -4.05 13.79 0.22
N PHE A 37 -4.33 12.49 0.32
CA PHE A 37 -4.27 11.55 -0.80
C PHE A 37 -5.38 11.79 -1.83
N ILE A 38 -6.65 11.83 -1.41
CA ILE A 38 -7.79 12.02 -2.33
C ILE A 38 -7.82 13.39 -3.00
N ASN A 39 -7.25 14.43 -2.36
CA ASN A 39 -7.12 15.75 -2.99
C ASN A 39 -5.85 15.89 -3.85
N GLY A 40 -5.05 14.82 -4.02
CA GLY A 40 -3.81 14.85 -4.81
C GLY A 40 -2.73 15.75 -4.22
N LYS A 41 -2.76 16.02 -2.90
CA LYS A 41 -1.83 16.90 -2.19
C LYS A 41 -0.70 16.15 -1.48
N ALA A 42 -0.77 14.82 -1.45
CA ALA A 42 0.23 13.98 -0.83
C ALA A 42 0.47 12.70 -1.64
N LEU A 43 1.74 12.32 -1.74
CA LEU A 43 2.16 10.97 -2.12
C LEU A 43 2.56 10.24 -0.85
N LEU A 44 2.17 8.98 -0.77
CA LEU A 44 2.27 8.21 0.47
C LEU A 44 3.04 6.92 0.25
N THR A 45 3.94 6.62 1.18
CA THR A 45 4.68 5.35 1.23
C THR A 45 4.58 4.75 2.62
N LEU A 46 4.46 3.43 2.69
CA LEU A 46 4.50 2.68 3.95
C LEU A 46 5.86 1.99 4.07
N GLY A 47 6.61 2.33 5.12
CA GLY A 47 7.87 1.67 5.47
C GLY A 47 7.67 0.64 6.57
N THR A 48 8.34 -0.51 6.47
CA THR A 48 8.47 -1.48 7.57
C THR A 48 9.81 -1.32 8.29
N GLY A 49 9.82 -1.62 9.60
CA GLY A 49 11.05 -1.68 10.37
C GLY A 49 11.86 -2.95 10.10
N GLU A 50 12.96 -3.14 10.83
CA GLU A 50 13.81 -4.35 10.74
C GLU A 50 13.05 -5.64 11.10
N THR A 51 11.97 -5.50 11.86
CA THR A 51 11.06 -6.59 12.21
C THR A 51 9.64 -6.20 11.85
N VAL A 52 8.92 -7.12 11.18
CA VAL A 52 7.47 -6.99 10.95
C VAL A 52 6.74 -7.75 12.06
N THR A 53 6.39 -7.03 13.13
CA THR A 53 5.56 -7.56 14.22
C THR A 53 4.08 -7.35 13.89
N SER A 54 3.55 -8.06 12.89
CA SER A 54 2.11 -8.13 12.62
C SER A 54 1.53 -9.31 13.40
N GLU A 55 0.42 -9.21 14.13
CA GLU A 55 -0.16 -10.42 14.76
C GLU A 55 -0.81 -11.37 13.74
N ASP A 56 -1.16 -10.86 12.57
CA ASP A 56 -2.06 -11.53 11.61
C ASP A 56 -1.38 -11.88 10.27
N ARG A 57 -2.24 -12.11 9.26
CA ARG A 57 -2.02 -12.36 7.82
C ARG A 57 -0.93 -11.53 7.14
N TRP A 58 -0.45 -10.44 7.73
CA TRP A 58 0.55 -9.56 7.12
C TRP A 58 1.99 -9.97 7.41
N LYS A 59 2.25 -10.84 8.40
CA LYS A 59 3.59 -11.36 8.70
C LYS A 59 4.25 -12.01 7.47
N ASP A 60 3.46 -12.77 6.71
CA ASP A 60 3.95 -13.51 5.55
C ASP A 60 3.90 -12.69 4.24
N VAL A 61 3.30 -11.50 4.28
CA VAL A 61 3.07 -10.63 3.11
C VAL A 61 4.00 -9.42 3.11
N LEU A 62 4.27 -8.85 4.28
CA LEU A 62 5.13 -7.69 4.43
C LEU A 62 6.57 -8.11 4.71
N ILE A 63 7.47 -7.65 3.85
CA ILE A 63 8.92 -7.77 3.98
C ILE A 63 9.45 -6.70 4.94
N ALA A 64 10.39 -7.08 5.81
CA ALA A 64 11.10 -6.18 6.71
C ALA A 64 12.04 -5.23 5.97
N ALA A 65 12.32 -4.07 6.58
CA ALA A 65 13.18 -3.01 6.05
C ALA A 65 12.85 -2.61 4.59
N HIS A 66 11.56 -2.56 4.26
CA HIS A 66 11.08 -2.34 2.89
C HIS A 66 10.08 -1.19 2.80
N ASN A 67 9.93 -0.60 1.62
CA ASN A 67 8.97 0.48 1.35
C ASN A 67 7.95 0.05 0.29
N TYR A 68 6.69 0.38 0.55
CA TYR A 68 5.55 0.13 -0.33
C TYR A 68 4.93 1.45 -0.77
N ALA A 69 4.45 1.52 -2.00
CA ALA A 69 3.64 2.65 -2.44
C ALA A 69 2.20 2.48 -1.94
N ILE A 70 1.61 3.52 -1.35
CA ILE A 70 0.18 3.52 -1.05
C ILE A 70 -0.55 4.00 -2.31
N VAL A 71 -1.39 3.13 -2.87
CA VAL A 71 -2.06 3.34 -4.16
C VAL A 71 -3.58 3.48 -4.02
N GLY A 72 -4.10 3.31 -2.81
CA GLY A 72 -5.52 3.51 -2.54
C GLY A 72 -5.82 3.56 -1.06
N LEU A 73 -6.89 4.28 -0.73
CA LEU A 73 -7.46 4.40 0.61
C LEU A 73 -8.93 4.08 0.54
N GLU A 74 -9.43 3.31 1.51
CA GLU A 74 -10.85 2.99 1.64
C GLU A 74 -11.30 3.28 3.08
N ASP A 75 -12.37 4.05 3.21
CA ASP A 75 -13.01 4.38 4.48
C ASP A 75 -14.53 4.17 4.34
N ASP A 76 -15.08 3.22 5.09
CA ASP A 76 -16.51 2.92 5.12
C ASP A 76 -17.21 3.44 6.40
N GLY A 77 -16.51 4.27 7.19
CA GLY A 77 -16.96 4.78 8.48
C GLY A 77 -16.73 3.83 9.66
N THR A 78 -16.44 2.55 9.40
CA THR A 78 -16.13 1.54 10.43
C THR A 78 -14.68 1.08 10.33
N THR A 79 -14.16 0.94 9.11
CA THR A 79 -12.82 0.46 8.81
C THR A 79 -12.05 1.46 7.95
N GLN A 80 -10.73 1.47 8.14
CA GLN A 80 -9.81 2.37 7.46
C GLN A 80 -8.70 1.51 6.87
N ASN A 81 -8.75 1.32 5.55
CA ASN A 81 -7.90 0.36 4.86
C ASN A 81 -6.93 1.07 3.90
N LEU A 82 -5.67 0.61 3.90
CA LEU A 82 -4.63 1.02 2.97
C LEU A 82 -4.44 -0.06 1.92
N LYS A 83 -4.43 0.33 0.64
CA LYS A 83 -3.94 -0.52 -0.45
C LYS A 83 -2.48 -0.19 -0.72
N VAL A 84 -1.62 -1.19 -0.58
CA VAL A 84 -0.17 -1.05 -0.75
C VAL A 84 0.32 -1.87 -1.94
N LEU A 85 1.18 -1.27 -2.75
CA LEU A 85 1.88 -1.93 -3.86
C LEU A 85 3.31 -2.25 -3.43
N ASN A 86 3.70 -3.52 -3.57
CA ASN A 86 5.08 -3.95 -3.39
C ASN A 86 5.88 -3.70 -4.68
N PRO A 87 6.89 -2.80 -4.69
CA PRO A 87 7.68 -2.51 -5.88
C PRO A 87 8.53 -3.70 -6.38
N TRP A 88 8.75 -4.72 -5.53
CA TRP A 88 9.45 -5.96 -5.93
C TRP A 88 8.54 -7.02 -6.52
N ARG A 89 7.21 -6.87 -6.41
CA ARG A 89 6.29 -7.79 -7.10
C ARG A 89 6.24 -7.40 -8.57
N ARG A 90 6.82 -8.25 -9.42
CA ARG A 90 6.48 -8.28 -10.84
C ARG A 90 5.07 -8.83 -10.95
N THR A 91 4.19 -8.09 -11.64
CA THR A 91 2.95 -8.68 -12.15
C THR A 91 3.33 -9.71 -13.20
N ASP A 92 3.41 -10.98 -12.83
CA ASP A 92 3.15 -12.00 -13.83
C ASP A 92 1.67 -11.86 -14.19
N GLU A 93 1.39 -11.51 -15.45
CA GLU A 93 0.05 -11.31 -16.01
C GLU A 93 -0.83 -12.59 -15.98
N SER A 94 -0.40 -13.66 -15.31
CA SER A 94 -0.97 -15.00 -15.44
C SER A 94 -1.78 -15.49 -14.25
N GLN A 95 -2.42 -14.63 -13.45
CA GLN A 95 -3.48 -15.08 -12.56
C GLN A 95 -4.80 -14.37 -12.90
N GLY A 96 -5.16 -14.51 -14.17
CA GLY A 96 -6.54 -14.39 -14.64
C GLY A 96 -7.38 -15.55 -14.11
N VAL A 97 -8.58 -15.20 -13.67
CA VAL A 97 -9.79 -15.99 -13.42
C VAL A 97 -9.75 -17.43 -13.98
N PRO A 98 -10.17 -18.48 -13.21
CA PRO A 98 -10.27 -19.83 -13.76
C PRO A 98 -11.29 -19.85 -14.90
N ALA A 99 -10.85 -20.22 -16.10
CA ALA A 99 -11.74 -20.42 -17.24
C ALA A 99 -12.50 -21.75 -17.03
N GLU A 100 -13.73 -21.68 -16.54
CA GLU A 100 -14.68 -22.77 -16.71
C GLU A 100 -15.11 -22.85 -18.18
N GLY A 101 -14.89 -24.02 -18.78
CA GLY A 101 -15.78 -24.60 -19.78
C GLY A 101 -15.83 -23.94 -21.17
N TYR A 102 -14.79 -24.14 -21.98
CA TYR A 102 -14.97 -24.08 -23.44
C TYR A 102 -14.28 -25.28 -24.11
N SER A 103 -15.08 -26.15 -24.72
CA SER A 103 -14.63 -27.30 -25.51
C SER A 103 -15.11 -27.12 -26.95
N PRO A 104 -14.23 -26.89 -27.93
CA PRO A 104 -14.63 -26.78 -29.32
C PRO A 104 -14.64 -28.17 -29.98
N SER A 105 -15.81 -28.57 -30.46
CA SER A 105 -16.00 -29.72 -31.35
C SER A 105 -15.27 -29.49 -32.68
N HIS A 106 -14.42 -30.44 -33.06
CA HIS A 106 -13.73 -30.46 -34.34
C HIS A 106 -14.70 -30.74 -35.49
N GLY A 107 -14.65 -29.90 -36.53
CA GLY A 107 -15.26 -30.15 -37.82
C GLY A 107 -14.21 -30.01 -38.92
N ALA A 108 -13.90 -31.14 -39.56
CA ALA A 108 -13.44 -31.25 -40.94
C ALA A 108 -13.89 -32.63 -41.45
#